data_AF-A5HHS8-F1
#
_entry.id   AF-A5HHS8-F1
#
_cell.length_a   1.000
_cell.length_b   1.000
_cell.length_c   1.000
_cell.angle_alpha   90.00
_cell.angle_beta   90.00
_cell.angle_gamma   90.00
#
_symmetry.space_group_name_H-M   'P 1'
#
loop_
_entity.id
_entity.type
_entity.pdbx_description
1 polymer ?
#
loop_
_entity_poly.entity_id
_entity_poly.type
_entity_poly.pdbx_seq_one_letter_code
_entity_poly.pdbx_strand_id
1 'polypeptide(L)' 'TVWVFNVLTQLTILDLNSNHLQALPAGLFDRLGNLQQLDLSNNKLKSVLRGATA' A
#
# COMPACT_ATOMS: atom_id res chain seq x y z
N THR A 1 -2.19 -14.53 0.36
CA THR A 1 -2.38 -14.22 1.80
C THR A 1 -1.72 -12.89 2.10
N VAL A 2 -2.43 -11.93 2.71
CA VAL A 2 -2.09 -10.49 2.80
C VAL A 2 -0.99 -10.12 3.80
N TRP A 3 -0.20 -11.09 4.27
CA TRP A 3 0.66 -10.93 5.45
C TRP A 3 2.12 -10.57 5.15
N VAL A 4 2.47 -10.30 3.89
CA VAL A 4 3.88 -10.14 3.47
C VAL A 4 4.59 -8.98 4.18
N PHE A 5 3.84 -7.95 4.59
CA PHE A 5 4.38 -6.76 5.25
C PHE A 5 4.15 -6.73 6.76
N ASN A 6 3.51 -7.75 7.35
CA ASN A 6 3.12 -7.72 8.76
C ASN A 6 4.29 -7.65 9.74
N VAL A 7 5.44 -8.18 9.35
CA VAL A 7 6.65 -8.19 10.18
C VAL A 7 7.48 -6.92 10.05
N LEU A 8 7.18 -6.07 9.07
CA LEU A 8 7.94 -4.86 8.77
C LEU A 8 7.43 -3.67 9.59
N THR A 9 7.16 -3.87 10.88
CA THR A 9 6.53 -2.85 11.74
C THR A 9 7.38 -1.59 11.89
N GLN A 10 8.70 -1.69 11.66
CA GLN A 10 9.64 -0.56 11.72
C GLN A 10 9.89 0.12 10.36
N LEU A 11 9.21 -0.32 9.29
CA LEU A 11 9.42 0.24 7.95
C LEU A 11 8.90 1.68 7.89
N THR A 12 9.76 2.60 7.48
CA THR A 12 9.44 4.03 7.35
C THR A 12 9.17 4.43 5.90
N ILE A 13 9.76 3.74 4.93
CA ILE A 13 9.61 4.02 3.50
C ILE A 13 9.33 2.70 2.77
N LEU A 14 8.28 2.69 1.95
CA LEU A 14 7.94 1.61 1.04
C LEU A 14 7.80 2.18 -0.37
N ASP A 15 8.77 1.86 -1.22
CA ASP A 15 8.73 2.21 -2.64
C ASP A 15 8.30 0.99 -3.46
N LEU A 16 7.15 1.12 -4.11
CA LEU A 16 6.58 0.15 -5.05
C LEU A 16 6.30 0.80 -6.41
N ASN A 17 6.94 1.94 -6.70
CA ASN A 17 6.73 2.65 -7.95
C ASN A 17 7.14 1.81 -9.17
N SER A 18 6.60 2.20 -10.33
CA SER A 18 6.96 1.63 -11.64
C SER A 18 6.78 0.11 -11.74
N ASN A 19 5.76 -0.39 -11.03
CA ASN A 19 5.35 -1.79 -11.08
C ASN A 19 4.05 -1.97 -11.89
N HIS A 20 3.56 -3.20 -11.95
CA HIS A 20 2.33 -3.56 -12.67
C HIS A 20 1.16 -3.85 -11.73
N LEU A 21 1.14 -3.26 -10.53
CA LEU A 21 0.08 -3.50 -9.55
C LEU A 21 -1.25 -2.98 -10.10
N GLN A 22 -2.26 -3.86 -10.15
CA GLN A 22 -3.60 -3.54 -10.67
C GLN A 22 -4.62 -3.29 -9.56
N ALA A 23 -4.39 -3.91 -8.40
CA ALA A 23 -5.19 -3.77 -7.20
C ALA A 23 -4.29 -3.99 -5.98
N LEU A 24 -4.68 -3.41 -4.86
CA LEU A 24 -4.09 -3.68 -3.56
C LEU A 24 -5.17 -4.31 -2.69
N PRO A 25 -4.89 -5.46 -2.05
CA PRO A 25 -5.80 -6.00 -1.05
C PRO A 25 -6.08 -4.98 0.06
N ALA A 26 -7.31 -4.96 0.56
CA ALA A 26 -7.63 -4.20 1.76
C ALA A 26 -6.74 -4.65 2.92
N GLY A 27 -6.24 -3.69 3.68
CA GLY A 27 -5.41 -3.94 4.85
C GLY A 27 -3.98 -4.39 4.60
N LEU A 28 -3.50 -4.38 3.35
CA LEU A 28 -2.13 -4.78 3.00
C LEU A 28 -1.05 -4.03 3.81
N PHE A 29 -1.35 -2.80 4.24
CA PHE A 29 -0.41 -1.94 4.96
C PHE A 29 -0.78 -1.71 6.43
N ASP A 30 -1.80 -2.37 6.97
CA ASP A 30 -2.34 -2.08 8.32
C ASP A 30 -1.32 -2.24 9.45
N ARG A 31 -0.29 -3.07 9.25
CA ARG A 31 0.77 -3.32 10.24
C ARG A 31 1.99 -2.41 10.08
N LEU A 32 2.05 -1.60 9.02
CA LEU A 32 3.13 -0.66 8.76
C LEU A 32 2.92 0.65 9.55
N GLY A 33 2.78 0.55 10.87
CA GLY A 33 2.42 1.68 11.74
C GLY A 33 3.45 2.81 11.79
N ASN A 34 4.70 2.54 11.38
CA ASN A 34 5.77 3.54 11.29
C ASN A 34 5.99 4.07 9.86
N LEU A 35 5.15 3.70 8.88
CA LEU A 35 5.33 4.10 7.49
C LEU A 35 5.04 5.58 7.31
N GLN A 36 6.02 6.30 6.77
CA GLN A 36 5.96 7.74 6.51
C GLN A 36 5.84 8.03 5.03
N GLN A 37 6.38 7.16 4.17
CA GLN A 37 6.32 7.31 2.73
C GLN A 37 5.92 6.00 2.06
N LEU A 38 4.90 6.09 1.21
CA LEU A 38 4.46 5.01 0.32
C LEU A 38 4.42 5.56 -1.10
N ASP A 39 5.28 5.06 -1.97
CA ASP A 39 5.24 5.39 -3.40
C ASP A 39 4.62 4.24 -4.20
N LEU A 40 3.47 4.52 -4.80
CA LEU A 40 2.72 3.62 -5.69
C LEU A 40 2.62 4.18 -7.11
N SER A 41 3.35 5.25 -7.42
CA SER A 41 3.32 5.90 -8.72
C SER A 41 3.71 4.94 -9.84
N ASN A 42 3.29 5.25 -11.08
CA ASN A 42 3.58 4.43 -12.25
C ASN A 42 3.12 2.96 -12.14
N ASN A 43 2.05 2.70 -11.38
CA ASN A 43 1.35 1.42 -11.38
C ASN A 43 0.06 1.46 -12.21
N LYS A 44 -0.62 0.32 -12.34
CA LYS A 44 -1.90 0.17 -13.07
C LYS A 44 -3.09 0.12 -12.12
N LEU A 45 -2.96 0.75 -10.95
CA LEU A 45 -3.99 0.73 -9.91
C LEU A 45 -5.26 1.39 -10.46
N LYS A 46 -6.34 0.61 -10.54
CA LYS A 46 -7.64 1.17 -10.85
C LYS A 46 -8.05 2.05 -9.69
N SER A 47 -8.36 3.31 -9.98
CA SER A 47 -8.76 4.30 -8.99
C SER A 47 -9.87 3.72 -8.08
N VAL A 48 -9.54 3.47 -6.81
CA VAL A 48 -10.51 3.14 -5.77
C VAL A 48 -10.94 4.46 -5.10
N LEU A 49 -11.43 5.41 -5.90
CA LEU A 49 -11.95 6.69 -5.38
C LEU A 49 -13.45 6.79 -5.67
N ARG A 50 -14.22 6.32 -4.68
CA ARG A 50 -15.44 6.94 -4.15
C ARG A 50 -15.88 6.11 -2.94
N GLY A 51 -15.57 6.55 -1.72
CA GLY A 51 -16.08 5.88 -0.52
C GLY A 51 -15.57 6.35 0.83
N ALA A 52 -14.44 7.06 0.92
CA ALA A 52 -13.97 7.61 2.21
C ALA A 52 -14.44 9.06 2.42
N THR A 53 -15.75 9.26 2.47
CA THR A 53 -16.40 10.41 3.11
C THR A 53 -17.68 9.92 3.78
N ALA A 54 -17.59 9.64 5.07
CA ALA A 54 -18.64 9.78 6.07
C ALA A 54 -17.95 9.88 7.44
#